data_AF-A0A8D8YVB2-F1
#
_entry.id   AF-A0A8D8YVB2-F1
#
_cell.length_a   1.000
_cell.length_b   1.000
_cell.length_c   1.000
_cell.angle_alpha   90.00
_cell.angle_beta   90.00
_cell.angle_gamma   90.00
#
_symmetry.space_group_name_H-M   'P 1'
#
loop_
_entity.id
_entity.type
_entity.pdbx_description
1 polymer ?
#
loop_
_entity_poly.entity_id
_entity_poly.type
_entity_poly.pdbx_seq_one_letter_code
_entity_poly.pdbx_strand_id
1 'polypeptide(L)'
;MASRHMRDLLSKREKRTRERKNLSFIIVIMFFVIFCVIVLTEILVMEDRNKNKPMSFFSSHSRRSGPEYEDRQVVYEDAELYKDIVDASRFQTSSKSSSASKSQSVLPSRGNLTAKDAVWQTVPGTRFKFYVYSAHYDDRKSRLIRVIGASKTRATEKVWCRFWYTANVSKVVAAKTKVIRENWNMKYSAIFIFCPLEFNVTLPQSLSIVHKLKLPIRNLLIVRDNKGQMESEDYQGQSYREPPPERMVVCVKPLHFTYDKVLQLLEFLELNKLLGADHVNFYINSVSPAVQCILNQYKNTSHDVNEKDSSHDDVSPSKTGSQSNAQAHNQWKGSLHGTQSQSKEDLQSNTHNQWKSGLHDAQSKEDSHDAYSQPNTGSKARSHPFVSTYEWHLNMISQKEIRTEGLFSALNDCLYRNMYLYSYIMFIDLDEFIVPKNNTTLVELISWLSKHLSTHSIGSYSFQNAFFYLQWPNDDSIDLGNRFESSLVSISKTKRKLKLHPHKQRSKYIIRPEHVVEVGNHFVWEFIPGHGSLNVPQNTGILHHYRICEFGGNDCIKQKHVEDRTAHRYKTQLVANVEAVYDRLKQRCELDVF
;
A
#
# COMPACT_ATOMS: atom_id res chain seq x y z
N MET A 1 -82.34 -4.08 -1.04
CA MET A 1 -81.28 -4.07 -2.08
C MET A 1 -79.84 -4.25 -1.52
N ALA A 2 -79.53 -3.86 -0.28
CA ALA A 2 -78.17 -3.95 0.29
C ALA A 2 -77.58 -5.39 0.44
N SER A 3 -78.41 -6.41 0.68
CA SER A 3 -77.95 -7.81 0.88
C SER A 3 -77.43 -8.51 -0.38
N ARG A 4 -77.90 -8.11 -1.58
CA ARG A 4 -77.40 -8.68 -2.85
C ARG A 4 -76.06 -8.07 -3.27
N HIS A 5 -75.87 -6.77 -3.00
CA HIS A 5 -74.63 -6.06 -3.35
C HIS A 5 -73.44 -6.51 -2.48
N MET A 6 -73.68 -6.83 -1.20
CA MET A 6 -72.62 -7.36 -0.31
C MET A 6 -72.15 -8.76 -0.74
N ARG A 7 -73.09 -9.63 -1.14
CA ARG A 7 -72.75 -10.99 -1.63
C ARG A 7 -71.95 -10.97 -2.93
N ASP A 8 -72.27 -10.05 -3.84
CA ASP A 8 -71.57 -9.93 -5.12
C ASP A 8 -70.12 -9.41 -4.95
N LEU A 9 -69.89 -8.53 -3.96
CA LEU A 9 -68.55 -8.04 -3.60
C LEU A 9 -67.70 -9.12 -2.92
N LEU A 10 -68.28 -9.94 -2.04
CA LEU A 10 -67.59 -11.06 -1.41
C LEU A 10 -67.20 -12.14 -2.42
N SER A 11 -68.11 -12.50 -3.34
CA SER A 11 -67.84 -13.43 -4.45
C SER A 11 -66.71 -12.92 -5.37
N LYS A 12 -66.72 -11.63 -5.74
CA LYS A 12 -65.65 -11.01 -6.54
C LYS A 12 -64.31 -10.96 -5.80
N ARG A 13 -64.30 -10.84 -4.47
CA ARG A 13 -63.08 -10.86 -3.66
C ARG A 13 -62.52 -12.28 -3.56
N GLU A 14 -63.36 -13.29 -3.32
CA GLU A 14 -62.95 -14.70 -3.30
C GLU A 14 -62.38 -15.16 -4.64
N LYS A 15 -63.04 -14.79 -5.75
CA LYS A 15 -62.55 -15.11 -7.11
C LYS A 15 -61.16 -14.50 -7.38
N ARG A 16 -60.95 -13.22 -7.06
CA ARG A 16 -59.63 -12.56 -7.16
C ARG A 16 -58.57 -13.20 -6.26
N THR A 17 -58.96 -13.68 -5.08
CA THR A 17 -58.02 -14.33 -4.16
C THR A 17 -57.62 -15.73 -4.66
N ARG A 18 -58.56 -16.45 -5.29
CA ARG A 18 -58.30 -17.74 -5.94
C ARG A 18 -57.42 -17.59 -7.18
N GLU A 19 -57.65 -16.57 -8.00
CA GLU A 19 -56.80 -16.26 -9.16
C GLU A 19 -55.36 -15.90 -8.74
N ARG A 20 -55.18 -15.13 -7.67
CA ARG A 20 -53.84 -14.84 -7.12
C ARG A 20 -53.13 -16.09 -6.61
N LYS A 21 -53.83 -16.98 -5.90
CA LYS A 21 -53.27 -18.26 -5.43
C LYS A 21 -52.85 -19.16 -6.60
N ASN A 22 -53.67 -19.23 -7.65
CA ASN A 22 -53.35 -19.99 -8.86
C ASN A 22 -52.14 -19.39 -9.59
N LEU A 23 -52.04 -18.07 -9.69
CA LEU A 23 -50.89 -17.40 -10.30
C LEU A 23 -49.61 -17.63 -9.49
N SER A 24 -49.67 -17.52 -8.16
CA SER A 24 -48.53 -17.84 -7.28
C SER A 24 -48.09 -19.29 -7.40
N PHE A 25 -49.03 -20.23 -7.53
CA PHE A 25 -48.72 -21.66 -7.73
C PHE A 25 -48.03 -21.91 -9.08
N ILE A 26 -48.49 -21.27 -10.16
CA ILE A 26 -47.85 -21.36 -11.48
C ILE A 26 -46.44 -20.77 -11.47
N ILE A 27 -46.21 -19.65 -10.78
CA ILE A 27 -44.88 -19.03 -10.65
C ILE A 27 -43.91 -19.97 -9.92
N VAL A 28 -44.36 -20.65 -8.86
CA VAL A 28 -43.53 -21.63 -8.14
C VAL A 28 -43.16 -22.81 -9.05
N ILE A 29 -44.12 -23.34 -9.82
CA ILE A 29 -43.84 -24.42 -10.78
C ILE A 29 -42.83 -23.96 -11.84
N MET A 30 -43.01 -22.76 -12.41
CA MET A 30 -42.09 -22.21 -13.39
C MET A 30 -40.68 -22.01 -12.83
N PHE A 31 -40.56 -21.60 -11.57
CA PHE A 31 -39.29 -21.49 -10.89
C PHE A 31 -38.58 -22.84 -10.79
N PHE A 32 -39.29 -23.91 -10.40
CA PHE A 32 -38.71 -25.26 -10.34
C PHE A 32 -38.35 -25.82 -11.71
N VAL A 33 -39.16 -25.56 -12.75
CA VAL A 33 -38.84 -25.99 -14.13
C VAL A 33 -37.57 -25.29 -14.63
N ILE A 34 -37.47 -23.98 -14.46
CA ILE A 34 -36.27 -23.21 -14.87
C ILE A 34 -35.05 -23.65 -14.07
N PHE A 35 -35.20 -23.85 -12.76
CA PHE A 35 -34.12 -24.35 -11.91
C PHE A 35 -33.65 -25.75 -12.34
N CYS A 36 -34.57 -26.68 -12.62
CA CYS A 36 -34.24 -28.01 -13.13
C CYS A 36 -33.54 -27.95 -14.48
N VAL A 37 -33.96 -27.07 -15.40
CA VAL A 37 -33.28 -26.87 -16.70
C VAL A 37 -31.86 -26.36 -16.50
N ILE A 38 -31.65 -25.35 -15.62
CA ILE A 38 -30.31 -24.83 -15.31
C ILE A 38 -29.42 -25.94 -14.75
N VAL A 39 -29.92 -26.71 -13.78
CA VAL A 39 -29.18 -27.82 -13.18
C VAL A 39 -28.88 -28.91 -14.21
N LEU A 40 -29.82 -29.27 -15.08
CA LEU A 40 -29.61 -30.24 -16.15
C LEU A 40 -28.59 -29.74 -17.19
N THR A 41 -28.62 -28.45 -17.55
CA THR A 41 -27.61 -27.89 -18.46
C THR A 41 -26.22 -27.88 -17.83
N GLU A 42 -26.10 -27.59 -16.53
CA GLU A 42 -24.83 -27.66 -15.81
C GLU A 42 -24.30 -29.11 -15.75
N ILE A 43 -25.17 -30.09 -15.45
CA ILE A 43 -24.80 -31.51 -15.40
C ILE A 43 -24.36 -32.03 -16.78
N LEU A 44 -25.09 -31.70 -17.85
CA LEU A 44 -24.73 -32.12 -19.22
C LEU A 44 -23.45 -31.44 -19.72
N VAL A 45 -23.19 -30.18 -19.32
CA VAL A 45 -21.93 -29.48 -19.60
C VAL A 45 -20.75 -30.09 -18.82
N MET A 46 -20.99 -30.69 -17.65
CA MET A 46 -19.96 -31.46 -16.95
C MET A 46 -19.61 -32.78 -17.65
N GLU A 47 -20.57 -33.42 -18.32
CA GLU A 47 -20.34 -34.72 -18.97
C GLU A 47 -19.50 -34.61 -20.25
N ASP A 48 -19.62 -33.51 -21.01
CA ASP A 48 -18.73 -33.23 -22.16
C ASP A 48 -17.31 -32.82 -21.74
N ARG A 49 -17.10 -32.33 -20.52
CA ARG A 49 -15.76 -32.05 -19.98
C ARG A 49 -15.01 -33.31 -19.55
N ASN A 50 -15.70 -34.45 -19.41
CA ASN A 50 -15.15 -35.67 -18.81
C ASN A 50 -14.78 -36.77 -19.82
N LYS A 51 -14.90 -36.53 -21.13
CA LYS A 51 -14.57 -37.54 -22.17
C LYS A 51 -13.07 -37.78 -22.40
N ASN A 52 -12.17 -37.06 -21.72
CA ASN A 52 -10.72 -37.28 -21.80
C ASN A 52 -10.11 -37.47 -20.41
N LYS A 53 -10.31 -38.64 -19.78
CA LYS A 53 -9.39 -39.27 -18.81
C LYS A 53 -9.88 -40.69 -18.43
N PRO A 54 -8.98 -41.68 -18.28
CA PRO A 54 -9.37 -43.06 -18.03
C PRO A 54 -9.85 -43.26 -16.58
N MET A 55 -10.74 -44.24 -16.47
CA MET A 55 -11.52 -44.65 -15.31
C MET A 55 -10.64 -45.32 -14.23
N SER A 56 -10.77 -44.88 -12.97
CA SER A 56 -10.38 -45.68 -11.80
C SER A 56 -11.53 -45.71 -10.78
N PHE A 57 -11.87 -46.92 -10.36
CA PHE A 57 -13.06 -47.35 -9.63
C PHE A 57 -13.00 -47.03 -8.11
N PHE A 58 -14.12 -46.57 -7.55
CA PHE A 58 -14.62 -46.59 -6.16
C PHE A 58 -13.65 -46.57 -4.95
N SER A 59 -13.78 -45.53 -4.11
CA SER A 59 -14.16 -45.71 -2.70
C SER A 59 -14.87 -44.46 -2.16
N SER A 60 -16.01 -44.69 -1.53
CA SER A 60 -16.92 -43.71 -0.94
C SER A 60 -16.29 -43.05 0.29
N HIS A 61 -16.18 -41.72 0.32
CA HIS A 61 -16.20 -40.92 1.56
C HIS A 61 -16.66 -39.48 1.25
N SER A 62 -17.74 -39.08 1.93
CA SER A 62 -18.12 -37.72 2.34
C SER A 62 -17.84 -36.55 1.37
N ARG A 63 -18.92 -35.98 0.81
CA ARG A 63 -18.91 -34.68 0.13
C ARG A 63 -18.41 -33.59 1.10
N ARG A 64 -17.16 -33.18 0.93
CA ARG A 64 -16.60 -31.93 1.46
C ARG A 64 -16.32 -31.01 0.28
N SER A 65 -17.36 -30.35 -0.24
CA SER A 65 -17.20 -29.24 -1.16
C SER A 65 -16.80 -27.99 -0.37
N GLY A 66 -15.52 -27.65 -0.40
CA GLY A 66 -14.95 -26.48 0.27
C GLY A 66 -13.73 -25.92 -0.49
N PRO A 67 -13.23 -24.72 -0.09
CA PRO A 67 -12.21 -23.92 -0.79
C PRO A 67 -10.82 -24.58 -0.96
N GLU A 68 -10.66 -25.80 -0.47
CA GLU A 68 -9.41 -26.57 -0.47
C GLU A 68 -9.04 -27.12 -1.85
N TYR A 69 -10.03 -27.36 -2.73
CA TYR A 69 -9.78 -27.85 -4.09
C TYR A 69 -9.25 -26.74 -5.02
N GLU A 70 -9.85 -25.54 -4.96
CA GLU A 70 -9.38 -24.37 -5.71
C GLU A 70 -7.98 -23.96 -5.27
N ASP A 71 -7.71 -23.94 -3.96
CA ASP A 71 -6.39 -23.59 -3.43
C ASP A 71 -5.31 -24.61 -3.88
N ARG A 72 -5.64 -25.90 -3.90
CA ARG A 72 -4.73 -26.95 -4.37
C ARG A 72 -4.44 -26.85 -5.87
N GLN A 73 -5.45 -26.58 -6.71
CA GLN A 73 -5.25 -26.38 -8.15
C GLN A 73 -4.37 -25.17 -8.45
N VAL A 74 -4.59 -24.05 -7.74
CA VAL A 74 -3.80 -22.83 -7.89
C VAL A 74 -2.34 -23.04 -7.47
N VAL A 75 -2.09 -23.79 -6.40
CA VAL A 75 -0.71 -24.15 -5.98
C VAL A 75 0.02 -24.96 -7.07
N TYR A 76 -0.68 -25.87 -7.76
CA TYR A 76 -0.09 -26.62 -8.87
C TYR A 76 0.23 -25.73 -10.08
N GLU A 77 -0.69 -24.83 -10.47
CA GLU A 77 -0.48 -23.89 -11.59
C GLU A 77 0.74 -22.97 -11.34
N ASP A 78 0.91 -22.49 -10.11
CA ASP A 78 2.10 -21.69 -9.75
C ASP A 78 3.38 -22.52 -9.76
N ALA A 79 3.35 -23.77 -9.29
CA ALA A 79 4.51 -24.66 -9.34
C ALA A 79 4.93 -24.95 -10.80
N GLU A 80 3.97 -25.16 -11.71
CA GLU A 80 4.22 -25.31 -13.14
C GLU A 80 4.79 -24.03 -13.76
N LEU A 81 4.25 -22.86 -13.42
CA LEU A 81 4.77 -21.57 -13.87
C LEU A 81 6.24 -21.36 -13.45
N TYR A 82 6.57 -21.67 -12.19
CA TYR A 82 7.95 -21.56 -11.71
C TYR A 82 8.87 -22.60 -12.34
N LYS A 83 8.39 -23.82 -12.57
CA LYS A 83 9.13 -24.84 -13.33
C LYS A 83 9.46 -24.34 -14.74
N ASP A 84 8.48 -23.79 -15.44
CA ASP A 84 8.66 -23.16 -16.75
C ASP A 84 9.71 -22.03 -16.74
N ILE A 85 9.71 -21.20 -15.69
CA ILE A 85 10.67 -20.11 -15.53
C ILE A 85 12.09 -20.66 -15.30
N VAL A 86 12.22 -21.68 -14.46
CA VAL A 86 13.50 -22.36 -14.18
C VAL A 86 14.01 -23.10 -15.42
N ASP A 87 13.13 -23.76 -16.16
CA ASP A 87 13.50 -24.43 -17.39
C ASP A 87 13.95 -23.40 -18.44
N ALA A 88 13.28 -22.24 -18.53
CA ALA A 88 13.69 -21.15 -19.40
C ALA A 88 15.06 -20.55 -19.04
N SER A 89 15.44 -20.49 -17.75
CA SER A 89 16.77 -20.05 -17.33
C SER A 89 17.87 -21.10 -17.55
N ARG A 90 17.51 -22.40 -17.60
CA ARG A 90 18.43 -23.51 -17.91
C ARG A 90 18.61 -23.73 -19.41
N PHE A 91 17.54 -23.73 -20.21
CA PHE A 91 17.60 -24.15 -21.63
C PHE A 91 18.42 -23.23 -22.53
N GLN A 92 18.63 -21.97 -22.15
CA GLN A 92 19.49 -21.05 -22.90
C GLN A 92 20.99 -21.41 -22.82
N THR A 93 21.38 -22.34 -21.95
CA THR A 93 22.75 -22.89 -21.89
C THR A 93 23.01 -24.03 -22.89
N SER A 94 21.97 -24.63 -23.50
CA SER A 94 22.09 -25.83 -24.35
C SER A 94 21.89 -25.60 -25.85
N SER A 95 21.45 -24.41 -26.27
CA SER A 95 21.46 -24.09 -27.69
C SER A 95 22.88 -23.81 -28.14
N LYS A 96 23.46 -24.74 -28.90
CA LYS A 96 24.65 -24.51 -29.72
C LYS A 96 24.62 -23.11 -30.32
N SER A 97 25.71 -22.39 -30.13
CA SER A 97 26.03 -21.05 -30.62
C SER A 97 26.10 -20.98 -32.16
N SER A 98 25.02 -21.28 -32.87
CA SER A 98 25.05 -21.30 -34.34
C SER A 98 23.80 -20.72 -35.03
N SER A 99 23.11 -19.77 -34.40
CA SER A 99 22.19 -18.86 -35.14
C SER A 99 21.81 -17.54 -34.44
N ALA A 100 22.08 -17.35 -33.14
CA ALA A 100 21.66 -16.14 -32.41
C ALA A 100 22.55 -14.89 -32.65
N SER A 101 23.77 -15.04 -33.17
CA SER A 101 24.68 -13.89 -33.40
C SER A 101 24.33 -13.06 -34.65
N LYS A 102 23.43 -13.52 -35.52
CA LYS A 102 23.00 -12.78 -36.73
C LYS A 102 21.74 -11.93 -36.55
N SER A 103 21.11 -11.89 -35.36
CA SER A 103 19.83 -11.17 -35.14
C SER A 103 19.95 -9.88 -34.32
N GLN A 104 21.10 -9.56 -33.72
CA GLN A 104 21.24 -8.34 -32.91
C GLN A 104 21.29 -7.05 -33.75
N SER A 105 21.64 -7.13 -35.05
CA SER A 105 21.77 -5.97 -35.94
C SER A 105 20.44 -5.39 -36.46
N VAL A 106 19.29 -6.01 -36.19
CA VAL A 106 17.97 -5.60 -36.73
C VAL A 106 16.98 -5.14 -35.64
N LEU A 107 17.41 -5.13 -34.37
CA LEU A 107 16.55 -4.69 -33.26
C LEU A 107 16.74 -3.19 -32.98
N PRO A 108 15.66 -2.44 -32.69
CA PRO A 108 15.75 -0.98 -32.48
C PRO A 108 16.64 -0.66 -31.27
N SER A 109 17.48 0.37 -31.34
CA SER A 109 18.22 0.85 -30.16
C SER A 109 17.26 1.47 -29.14
N ARG A 110 17.66 1.57 -27.86
CA ARG A 110 16.91 2.33 -26.86
C ARG A 110 16.98 3.86 -27.08
N GLY A 111 17.90 4.33 -27.92
CA GLY A 111 18.09 5.76 -28.19
C GLY A 111 18.37 6.56 -26.91
N ASN A 112 17.78 7.76 -26.80
CA ASN A 112 17.95 8.68 -25.67
C ASN A 112 17.00 8.41 -24.49
N LEU A 113 16.44 7.21 -24.38
CA LEU A 113 15.57 6.87 -23.26
C LEU A 113 16.36 6.80 -21.94
N THR A 114 15.92 7.58 -20.97
CA THR A 114 16.40 7.50 -19.58
C THR A 114 15.62 6.45 -18.82
N ALA A 115 16.34 5.57 -18.11
CA ALA A 115 15.71 4.56 -17.28
C ALA A 115 15.02 5.24 -16.09
N LYS A 116 13.78 4.82 -15.80
CA LYS A 116 12.98 5.38 -14.70
C LYS A 116 12.52 4.25 -13.77
N ASP A 117 12.49 4.54 -12.47
CA ASP A 117 11.85 3.73 -11.45
C ASP A 117 10.55 4.43 -11.00
N ALA A 118 9.59 3.66 -10.51
CA ALA A 118 8.36 4.16 -9.89
C ALA A 118 7.51 5.09 -10.78
N VAL A 119 7.48 4.82 -12.09
CA VAL A 119 6.68 5.59 -13.06
C VAL A 119 5.97 4.63 -14.01
N TRP A 120 4.66 4.82 -14.19
CA TRP A 120 3.87 4.05 -15.14
C TRP A 120 4.28 4.32 -16.58
N GLN A 121 4.65 3.25 -17.29
CA GLN A 121 5.11 3.31 -18.69
C GLN A 121 4.29 2.35 -19.56
N THR A 122 4.04 2.75 -20.80
CA THR A 122 3.23 1.95 -21.74
C THR A 122 4.07 0.88 -22.44
N VAL A 123 3.47 -0.29 -22.69
CA VAL A 123 4.02 -1.30 -23.59
C VAL A 123 3.38 -1.12 -24.98
N PRO A 124 4.12 -0.63 -25.98
CA PRO A 124 3.54 -0.31 -27.28
C PRO A 124 3.17 -1.56 -28.07
N GLY A 125 2.14 -1.42 -28.91
CA GLY A 125 1.72 -2.46 -29.86
C GLY A 125 0.78 -3.53 -29.30
N THR A 126 0.42 -3.45 -28.02
CA THR A 126 -0.59 -4.30 -27.38
C THR A 126 -2.00 -3.90 -27.83
N ARG A 127 -2.93 -4.86 -27.88
CA ARG A 127 -4.33 -4.60 -28.21
C ARG A 127 -5.09 -3.93 -27.06
N PHE A 128 -4.70 -4.23 -25.83
CA PHE A 128 -5.29 -3.66 -24.63
C PHE A 128 -4.28 -2.78 -23.88
N LYS A 129 -4.78 -1.99 -22.92
CA LYS A 129 -3.92 -1.22 -22.02
C LYS A 129 -2.96 -2.17 -21.30
N PHE A 130 -1.67 -1.90 -21.44
CA PHE A 130 -0.60 -2.67 -20.82
C PHE A 130 0.43 -1.68 -20.29
N TYR A 131 0.56 -1.63 -18.97
CA TYR A 131 1.50 -0.75 -18.28
C TYR A 131 2.49 -1.55 -17.43
N VAL A 132 3.67 -0.98 -17.29
CA VAL A 132 4.74 -1.46 -16.40
C VAL A 132 5.18 -0.33 -15.49
N TYR A 133 5.60 -0.65 -14.26
CA TYR A 133 5.85 0.36 -13.22
C TYR A 133 7.26 0.28 -12.62
N SER A 134 7.66 -0.90 -12.16
CA SER A 134 8.93 -1.12 -11.47
C SER A 134 9.47 -2.52 -11.76
N ALA A 135 10.78 -2.70 -11.56
CA ALA A 135 11.47 -3.96 -11.82
C ALA A 135 12.43 -4.31 -10.69
N HIS A 136 12.32 -5.53 -10.17
CA HIS A 136 13.04 -5.98 -8.98
C HIS A 136 13.73 -7.31 -9.25
N TYR A 137 15.00 -7.43 -8.90
CA TYR A 137 15.71 -8.69 -8.92
C TYR A 137 15.20 -9.60 -7.80
N ASP A 138 14.91 -10.85 -8.13
CA ASP A 138 14.43 -11.87 -7.19
C ASP A 138 15.17 -13.18 -7.49
N ASP A 139 15.92 -13.69 -6.51
CA ASP A 139 16.74 -14.89 -6.60
C ASP A 139 16.27 -16.02 -5.67
N ARG A 140 15.19 -15.81 -4.91
CA ARG A 140 14.77 -16.73 -3.82
C ARG A 140 14.30 -18.10 -4.30
N LYS A 141 13.61 -18.15 -5.46
CA LYS A 141 13.19 -19.40 -6.12
C LYS A 141 14.06 -19.70 -7.36
N SER A 142 14.33 -18.66 -8.16
CA SER A 142 15.09 -18.73 -9.41
C SER A 142 15.56 -17.33 -9.77
N ARG A 143 16.75 -17.17 -10.37
CA ARG A 143 17.24 -15.86 -10.81
C ARG A 143 16.33 -15.27 -11.88
N LEU A 144 15.63 -14.18 -11.56
CA LEU A 144 14.79 -13.46 -12.50
C LEU A 144 14.69 -11.99 -12.14
N ILE A 145 14.22 -11.18 -13.09
CA ILE A 145 13.71 -9.84 -12.82
C ILE A 145 12.18 -9.91 -12.84
N ARG A 146 11.57 -9.52 -11.73
CA ARG A 146 10.12 -9.39 -11.57
C ARG A 146 9.71 -7.97 -11.86
N VAL A 147 8.97 -7.79 -12.94
CA VAL A 147 8.36 -6.50 -13.27
C VAL A 147 6.92 -6.47 -12.77
N ILE A 148 6.56 -5.36 -12.14
CA ILE A 148 5.20 -5.07 -11.68
C ILE A 148 4.51 -4.21 -12.71
N GLY A 149 3.29 -4.60 -13.08
CA GLY A 149 2.52 -3.91 -14.10
C GLY A 149 1.02 -4.04 -13.91
N ALA A 150 0.28 -3.55 -14.90
CA ALA A 150 -1.16 -3.68 -15.00
C ALA A 150 -1.55 -4.00 -16.46
N SER A 151 -2.37 -5.04 -16.65
CA SER A 151 -2.81 -5.48 -17.97
C SER A 151 -4.18 -6.15 -17.90
N LYS A 152 -4.70 -6.58 -19.06
CA LYS A 152 -6.00 -7.23 -19.15
C LYS A 152 -6.02 -8.52 -18.31
N THR A 153 -7.04 -8.69 -17.49
CA THR A 153 -7.16 -9.81 -16.55
C THR A 153 -7.24 -11.17 -17.25
N ARG A 154 -8.04 -11.25 -18.31
CA ARG A 154 -8.25 -12.48 -19.09
C ARG A 154 -7.52 -12.40 -20.42
N ALA A 155 -6.77 -13.44 -20.75
CA ALA A 155 -5.93 -13.53 -21.95
C ALA A 155 -4.90 -12.39 -22.03
N THR A 156 -3.99 -12.37 -21.05
CA THR A 156 -2.84 -11.45 -21.05
C THR A 156 -2.03 -11.61 -22.33
N GLU A 157 -1.57 -10.50 -22.89
CA GLU A 157 -0.80 -10.51 -24.12
C GLU A 157 0.63 -10.98 -23.85
N LYS A 158 1.15 -11.85 -24.73
CA LYS A 158 2.54 -12.32 -24.64
C LYS A 158 3.50 -11.16 -24.85
N VAL A 159 4.53 -11.10 -24.02
CA VAL A 159 5.57 -10.07 -24.06
C VAL A 159 6.95 -10.68 -23.88
N TRP A 160 7.98 -9.91 -24.21
CA TRP A 160 9.39 -10.25 -24.05
C TRP A 160 10.08 -9.21 -23.18
N CYS A 161 11.07 -9.65 -22.42
CA CYS A 161 11.94 -8.76 -21.67
C CYS A 161 13.20 -8.52 -22.48
N ARG A 162 13.51 -7.25 -22.73
CA ARG A 162 14.75 -6.82 -23.35
C ARG A 162 15.64 -6.19 -22.30
N PHE A 163 16.65 -6.94 -21.87
CA PHE A 163 17.67 -6.53 -20.91
C PHE A 163 18.67 -5.60 -21.56
N TRP A 164 19.05 -4.54 -20.84
CA TRP A 164 20.06 -3.55 -21.23
C TRP A 164 21.22 -3.58 -20.25
N TYR A 165 22.40 -3.98 -20.75
CA TYR A 165 23.65 -3.95 -20.00
C TYR A 165 24.40 -2.64 -20.23
N THR A 166 24.34 -2.17 -21.47
CA THR A 166 24.82 -0.84 -21.89
C THR A 166 23.83 -0.25 -22.88
N ALA A 167 24.13 0.92 -23.45
CA ALA A 167 23.23 1.54 -24.42
C ALA A 167 23.00 0.72 -25.69
N ASN A 168 24.00 -0.05 -26.10
CA ASN A 168 23.98 -0.80 -27.37
C ASN A 168 23.94 -2.32 -27.15
N VAL A 169 24.25 -2.80 -25.94
CA VAL A 169 24.25 -4.22 -25.62
C VAL A 169 22.93 -4.61 -24.97
N SER A 170 22.12 -5.38 -25.69
CA SER A 170 20.84 -5.89 -25.20
C SER A 170 20.63 -7.37 -25.48
N LYS A 171 19.87 -8.02 -24.59
CA LYS A 171 19.48 -9.43 -24.70
C LYS A 171 17.96 -9.54 -24.54
N VAL A 172 17.32 -10.35 -25.37
CA VAL A 172 15.87 -10.56 -25.35
C VAL A 172 15.56 -11.95 -24.81
N VAL A 173 14.64 -12.03 -23.86
CA VAL A 173 14.12 -13.28 -23.32
C VAL A 173 12.59 -13.28 -23.36
N ALA A 174 11.97 -14.45 -23.52
CA ALA A 174 10.52 -14.58 -23.41
C ALA A 174 10.10 -14.34 -21.96
N ALA A 175 9.07 -13.52 -21.76
CA ALA A 175 8.52 -13.27 -20.43
C ALA A 175 7.39 -14.24 -20.11
N LYS A 176 7.18 -14.49 -18.82
CA LYS A 176 5.96 -15.14 -18.31
C LYS A 176 5.15 -14.13 -17.54
N THR A 177 3.85 -14.06 -17.79
CA THR A 177 2.95 -13.11 -17.11
C THR A 177 2.02 -13.87 -16.16
N LYS A 178 1.97 -13.45 -14.90
CA LYS A 178 1.00 -13.94 -13.91
C LYS A 178 0.10 -12.79 -13.48
N VAL A 179 -1.21 -13.04 -13.44
CA VAL A 179 -2.18 -12.10 -12.91
C VAL A 179 -2.19 -12.23 -11.38
N ILE A 180 -2.18 -11.10 -10.66
CA ILE A 180 -2.33 -11.10 -9.20
C ILE A 180 -3.71 -11.67 -8.85
N ARG A 181 -3.73 -12.57 -7.87
CA ARG A 181 -4.90 -13.40 -7.52
C ARG A 181 -6.07 -12.53 -7.06
N GLU A 182 -5.79 -11.50 -6.27
CA GLU A 182 -6.81 -10.53 -5.89
C GLU A 182 -7.05 -9.53 -7.02
N ASN A 183 -8.06 -9.81 -7.85
CA ASN A 183 -8.38 -8.98 -9.01
C ASN A 183 -9.87 -8.63 -9.16
N TRP A 184 -10.75 -9.28 -8.37
CA TRP A 184 -12.19 -9.03 -8.39
C TRP A 184 -12.83 -9.25 -9.77
N ASN A 185 -12.20 -10.06 -10.64
CA ASN A 185 -12.61 -10.31 -12.02
C ASN A 185 -12.85 -9.02 -12.84
N MET A 186 -12.14 -7.94 -12.51
CA MET A 186 -12.23 -6.67 -13.24
C MET A 186 -11.60 -6.81 -14.63
N LYS A 187 -11.83 -5.81 -15.51
CA LYS A 187 -11.31 -5.83 -16.90
C LYS A 187 -9.79 -5.87 -16.94
N TYR A 188 -9.15 -5.10 -16.06
CA TYR A 188 -7.70 -5.05 -15.89
C TYR A 188 -7.32 -5.40 -14.46
N SER A 189 -6.12 -5.94 -14.31
CA SER A 189 -5.55 -6.40 -13.05
C SER A 189 -4.09 -6.04 -12.95
N ALA A 190 -3.59 -6.01 -11.72
CA ALA A 190 -2.17 -6.03 -11.45
C ALA A 190 -1.58 -7.36 -11.93
N ILE A 191 -0.36 -7.31 -12.48
CA ILE A 191 0.35 -8.48 -13.00
C ILE A 191 1.81 -8.50 -12.56
N PHE A 192 2.36 -9.69 -12.40
CA PHE A 192 3.80 -9.94 -12.45
C PHE A 192 4.20 -10.32 -13.87
N ILE A 193 5.32 -9.77 -14.33
CA ILE A 193 6.00 -10.17 -15.54
C ILE A 193 7.37 -10.68 -15.13
N PHE A 194 7.56 -11.99 -15.27
CA PHE A 194 8.79 -12.68 -14.96
C PHE A 194 9.71 -12.64 -16.17
N CYS A 195 10.89 -12.08 -15.97
CA CYS A 195 11.97 -12.05 -16.94
C CYS A 195 13.09 -12.98 -16.45
N PRO A 196 13.15 -14.24 -16.91
CA PRO A 196 14.16 -15.18 -16.46
C PRO A 196 15.58 -14.67 -16.78
N LEU A 197 16.50 -14.82 -15.84
CA LEU A 197 17.92 -14.54 -16.03
C LEU A 197 18.69 -15.87 -16.12
N GLU A 198 19.65 -15.93 -17.03
CA GLU A 198 20.55 -17.08 -17.12
C GLU A 198 21.48 -17.16 -15.90
N PHE A 199 21.97 -18.37 -15.63
CA PHE A 199 23.02 -18.60 -14.63
C PHE A 199 24.32 -17.90 -15.05
N ASN A 200 25.02 -17.29 -14.10
CA ASN A 200 26.32 -16.59 -14.28
C ASN A 200 26.33 -15.34 -15.18
N VAL A 201 25.17 -14.82 -15.60
CA VAL A 201 25.10 -13.51 -16.24
C VAL A 201 24.97 -12.41 -15.18
N THR A 202 25.65 -11.28 -15.42
CA THR A 202 25.54 -10.06 -14.60
C THR A 202 24.12 -9.52 -14.63
N LEU A 203 23.74 -8.70 -13.65
CA LEU A 203 22.43 -8.06 -13.68
C LEU A 203 22.42 -6.95 -14.73
N PRO A 204 21.38 -6.86 -15.58
CA PRO A 204 21.23 -5.72 -16.48
C PRO A 204 20.89 -4.47 -15.66
N GLN A 205 21.39 -3.31 -16.11
CA GLN A 205 21.12 -2.02 -15.44
C GLN A 205 19.66 -1.60 -15.58
N SER A 206 19.05 -1.95 -16.71
CA SER A 206 17.65 -1.64 -17.00
C SER A 206 17.03 -2.68 -17.92
N LEU A 207 15.71 -2.67 -18.05
CA LEU A 207 15.02 -3.48 -19.05
C LEU A 207 13.83 -2.76 -19.67
N SER A 208 13.41 -3.28 -20.83
CA SER A 208 12.18 -2.90 -21.49
C SER A 208 11.28 -4.12 -21.68
N ILE A 209 9.97 -3.94 -21.54
CA ILE A 209 8.96 -4.91 -21.92
C ILE A 209 8.45 -4.57 -23.32
N VAL A 210 8.50 -5.54 -24.22
CA VAL A 210 8.10 -5.37 -25.62
C VAL A 210 7.07 -6.42 -26.02
N HIS A 211 6.05 -6.02 -26.77
CA HIS A 211 5.07 -6.95 -27.34
C HIS A 211 5.44 -7.38 -28.78
N LYS A 212 6.21 -6.58 -29.51
CA LYS A 212 6.74 -6.95 -30.83
C LYS A 212 8.19 -6.48 -30.92
N LEU A 213 9.12 -7.40 -31.23
CA LEU A 213 10.56 -7.15 -31.15
C LEU A 213 11.07 -6.02 -32.06
N LYS A 214 10.38 -5.78 -33.18
CA LYS A 214 10.73 -4.74 -34.17
C LYS A 214 10.13 -3.37 -33.86
N LEU A 215 9.24 -3.25 -32.88
CA LEU A 215 8.64 -1.95 -32.54
C LEU A 215 9.61 -1.09 -31.73
N PRO A 216 9.57 0.24 -31.91
CA PRO A 216 10.31 1.17 -31.07
C PRO A 216 9.96 1.01 -29.58
N ILE A 217 10.98 1.15 -28.75
CA ILE A 217 10.85 1.02 -27.30
C ILE A 217 10.32 2.32 -26.73
N ARG A 218 9.39 2.22 -25.78
CA ARG A 218 8.80 3.37 -25.07
C ARG A 218 8.82 3.25 -23.55
N ASN A 219 9.39 2.16 -23.05
CA ASN A 219 9.56 1.93 -21.63
C ASN A 219 10.99 1.48 -21.33
N LEU A 220 11.55 1.97 -20.23
CA LEU A 220 12.87 1.62 -19.73
C LEU A 220 12.84 1.68 -18.19
N LEU A 221 12.82 0.50 -17.58
CA LEU A 221 12.75 0.33 -16.13
C LEU A 221 14.14 0.11 -15.55
N ILE A 222 14.46 0.82 -14.48
CA ILE A 222 15.65 0.53 -13.67
C ILE A 222 15.46 -0.83 -12.99
N VAL A 223 16.48 -1.68 -13.02
CA VAL A 223 16.48 -2.95 -12.28
C VAL A 223 16.99 -2.71 -10.87
N ARG A 224 16.16 -2.97 -9.86
CA ARG A 224 16.52 -2.85 -8.45
C ARG A 224 17.12 -4.14 -7.93
N ASP A 225 18.29 -4.04 -7.31
CA ASP A 225 18.96 -5.12 -6.57
C ASP A 225 19.27 -4.64 -5.14
N ASN A 226 18.25 -4.70 -4.28
CA ASN A 226 18.39 -4.27 -2.89
C ASN A 226 19.34 -5.16 -2.09
N LYS A 227 19.42 -6.45 -2.44
CA LYS A 227 20.28 -7.42 -1.76
C LYS A 227 21.75 -7.12 -2.02
N GLY A 228 22.12 -6.94 -3.30
CA GLY A 228 23.48 -6.55 -3.68
C GLY A 228 23.87 -5.17 -3.16
N GLN A 229 22.92 -4.22 -3.06
CA GLN A 229 23.16 -2.91 -2.45
C GLN A 229 23.56 -3.04 -0.97
N MET A 230 22.80 -3.80 -0.18
CA MET A 230 23.13 -4.05 1.23
C MET A 230 24.48 -4.75 1.41
N GLU A 231 24.74 -5.82 0.64
CA GLU A 231 26.01 -6.55 0.70
C GLU A 231 27.22 -5.66 0.34
N SER A 232 27.04 -4.69 -0.56
CA SER A 232 28.08 -3.75 -0.95
C SER A 232 28.35 -2.64 0.07
N GLU A 233 27.33 -2.21 0.82
CA GLU A 233 27.46 -1.21 1.88
C GLU A 233 28.12 -1.82 3.14
N ASP A 234 27.78 -3.06 3.49
CA ASP A 234 28.41 -3.80 4.60
C ASP A 234 29.92 -4.03 4.37
N TYR A 235 30.36 -4.10 3.11
CA TYR A 235 31.77 -4.33 2.76
C TYR A 235 32.67 -3.10 3.01
N GLN A 236 32.11 -1.90 3.22
CA GLN A 236 32.86 -0.65 3.45
C GLN A 236 32.93 -0.18 4.91
N GLY A 237 32.40 -0.93 5.89
CA GLY A 237 32.53 -0.55 7.29
C GLY A 237 32.08 -1.62 8.28
N GLN A 238 33.04 -2.13 9.06
CA GLN A 238 32.89 -3.00 10.24
C GLN A 238 32.34 -4.42 10.01
N SER A 239 33.27 -5.34 9.76
CA SER A 239 33.15 -6.73 10.23
C SER A 239 32.92 -6.75 11.74
N TYR A 240 31.69 -7.03 12.21
CA TYR A 240 31.35 -7.90 13.36
C TYR A 240 29.83 -7.92 13.60
N ARG A 241 29.20 -9.04 13.19
CA ARG A 241 28.10 -9.79 13.84
C ARG A 241 27.13 -9.06 14.81
N GLU A 242 26.31 -8.14 14.33
CA GLU A 242 24.92 -8.05 14.80
C GLU A 242 24.00 -8.02 13.58
N PRO A 243 22.88 -8.77 13.58
CA PRO A 243 21.85 -8.57 12.55
C PRO A 243 21.47 -7.09 12.57
N PRO A 244 21.24 -6.45 11.40
CA PRO A 244 20.72 -5.09 11.39
C PRO A 244 19.49 -5.03 12.30
N PRO A 245 19.32 -3.95 13.09
CA PRO A 245 18.18 -3.81 13.98
C PRO A 245 16.89 -4.09 13.20
N GLU A 246 15.95 -4.79 13.84
CA GLU A 246 14.70 -5.22 13.21
C GLU A 246 13.86 -4.02 12.76
N ARG A 247 14.13 -3.52 11.55
CA ARG A 247 13.51 -2.30 11.01
C ARG A 247 12.17 -2.61 10.35
N MET A 248 11.22 -1.70 10.49
CA MET A 248 9.87 -1.82 9.97
C MET A 248 9.50 -0.68 9.03
N VAL A 249 8.94 -1.02 7.87
CA VAL A 249 8.34 -0.06 6.94
C VAL A 249 6.83 -0.27 6.83
N VAL A 250 6.09 0.82 6.70
CA VAL A 250 4.65 0.83 6.52
C VAL A 250 4.32 1.13 5.07
N CYS A 251 3.50 0.27 4.46
CA CYS A 251 3.00 0.40 3.10
C CYS A 251 1.54 0.85 3.14
N VAL A 252 1.28 2.06 2.65
CA VAL A 252 -0.06 2.65 2.60
C VAL A 252 -0.64 2.51 1.19
N LYS A 253 -1.95 2.29 1.12
CA LYS A 253 -2.68 2.28 -0.16
C LYS A 253 -2.53 3.59 -0.94
N PRO A 254 -2.76 3.59 -2.26
CA PRO A 254 -2.76 4.82 -3.04
C PRO A 254 -3.69 5.89 -2.47
N LEU A 255 -3.15 7.09 -2.25
CA LEU A 255 -3.93 8.27 -1.86
C LEU A 255 -4.60 8.86 -3.10
N HIS A 256 -5.91 9.03 -3.04
CA HIS A 256 -6.74 9.38 -4.18
C HIS A 256 -7.92 10.29 -3.75
N PHE A 257 -8.73 10.73 -4.73
CA PHE A 257 -9.87 11.64 -4.51
C PHE A 257 -9.50 12.95 -3.80
N THR A 258 -8.35 13.54 -4.15
CA THR A 258 -7.85 14.78 -3.53
C THR A 258 -7.87 14.66 -2.01
N TYR A 259 -7.22 13.61 -1.49
CA TYR A 259 -7.18 13.35 -0.06
C TYR A 259 -6.67 14.59 0.70
N ASP A 260 -7.45 15.05 1.68
CA ASP A 260 -7.26 16.34 2.36
C ASP A 260 -7.48 16.27 3.88
N LYS A 261 -7.27 15.10 4.49
CA LYS A 261 -7.43 14.94 5.93
C LYS A 261 -6.09 15.11 6.63
N VAL A 262 -5.74 16.37 6.88
CA VAL A 262 -4.46 16.79 7.49
C VAL A 262 -4.22 16.11 8.84
N LEU A 263 -5.14 16.22 9.79
CA LEU A 263 -4.94 15.65 11.13
C LEU A 263 -4.89 14.13 11.12
N GLN A 264 -5.69 13.47 10.27
CA GLN A 264 -5.61 12.02 10.10
C GLN A 264 -4.23 11.60 9.59
N LEU A 265 -3.62 12.36 8.67
CA LEU A 265 -2.28 12.06 8.17
C LEU A 265 -1.21 12.28 9.26
N LEU A 266 -1.29 13.38 10.01
CA LEU A 266 -0.35 13.65 11.10
C LEU A 266 -0.46 12.59 12.21
N GLU A 267 -1.67 12.26 12.63
CA GLU A 267 -1.93 11.18 13.58
C GLU A 267 -1.37 9.85 13.07
N PHE A 268 -1.61 9.53 11.80
CA PHE A 268 -1.10 8.32 11.19
C PHE A 268 0.42 8.24 11.23
N LEU A 269 1.13 9.30 10.82
CA LEU A 269 2.59 9.33 10.79
C LEU A 269 3.18 9.25 12.21
N GLU A 270 2.71 10.09 13.13
CA GLU A 270 3.25 10.17 14.48
C GLU A 270 2.94 8.91 15.29
N LEU A 271 1.74 8.34 15.18
CA LEU A 271 1.41 7.11 15.89
C LEU A 271 2.17 5.91 15.32
N ASN A 272 2.35 5.79 14.00
CA ASN A 272 3.20 4.73 13.45
C ASN A 272 4.66 4.87 13.87
N LYS A 273 5.18 6.10 14.01
CA LYS A 273 6.51 6.35 14.57
C LYS A 273 6.62 5.86 16.02
N LEU A 274 5.63 6.17 16.87
CA LEU A 274 5.57 5.67 18.25
C LEU A 274 5.41 4.15 18.34
N LEU A 275 4.75 3.54 17.36
CA LEU A 275 4.61 2.08 17.24
C LEU A 275 5.88 1.39 16.72
N GLY A 276 6.95 2.14 16.42
CA GLY A 276 8.25 1.60 15.99
C GLY A 276 8.38 1.39 14.49
N ALA A 277 7.63 2.12 13.66
CA ALA A 277 7.94 2.20 12.24
C ALA A 277 9.17 3.08 12.01
N ASP A 278 10.08 2.64 11.14
CA ASP A 278 11.25 3.38 10.69
C ASP A 278 10.98 4.16 9.40
N HIS A 279 9.98 3.72 8.63
CA HIS A 279 9.68 4.32 7.33
C HIS A 279 8.23 4.13 6.90
N VAL A 280 7.73 5.02 6.05
CA VAL A 280 6.38 4.96 5.46
C VAL A 280 6.43 5.25 3.96
N ASN A 281 5.86 4.35 3.17
CA ASN A 281 5.70 4.49 1.73
C ASN A 281 4.28 4.92 1.37
N PHE A 282 4.17 6.04 0.65
CA PHE A 282 2.93 6.50 0.05
C PHE A 282 2.97 6.45 -1.48
N TYR A 283 1.85 6.03 -2.06
CA TYR A 283 1.59 6.13 -3.49
C TYR A 283 0.59 7.27 -3.73
N ILE A 284 0.99 8.30 -4.46
CA ILE A 284 0.24 9.54 -4.61
C ILE A 284 -0.42 9.58 -5.98
N ASN A 285 -1.74 9.39 -6.01
CA ASN A 285 -2.56 9.63 -7.21
C ASN A 285 -3.21 11.01 -7.16
N SER A 286 -3.74 11.43 -6.01
CA SER A 286 -4.30 12.78 -5.84
C SER A 286 -4.45 13.13 -4.35
N VAL A 287 -3.87 14.27 -3.95
CA VAL A 287 -3.89 14.83 -2.59
C VAL A 287 -4.05 16.35 -2.66
N SER A 288 -4.46 16.99 -1.56
CA SER A 288 -4.48 18.45 -1.46
C SER A 288 -3.08 19.07 -1.38
N PRO A 289 -2.92 20.38 -1.67
CA PRO A 289 -1.66 21.10 -1.47
C PRO A 289 -1.13 21.02 -0.03
N ALA A 290 -2.02 21.12 0.96
CA ALA A 290 -1.68 21.03 2.39
C ALA A 290 -1.08 19.65 2.72
N VAL A 291 -1.73 18.56 2.29
CA VAL A 291 -1.22 17.20 2.46
C VAL A 291 0.11 17.01 1.72
N GLN A 292 0.23 17.50 0.49
CA GLN A 292 1.46 17.41 -0.28
C GLN A 292 2.63 18.15 0.42
N CYS A 293 2.37 19.31 1.02
CA CYS A 293 3.33 20.08 1.79
C CYS A 293 3.83 19.30 3.03
N ILE A 294 2.92 18.68 3.78
CA ILE A 294 3.26 17.84 4.94
C ILE A 294 4.12 16.65 4.50
N LEU A 295 3.70 15.91 3.47
CA LEU A 295 4.47 14.76 2.97
C LEU A 295 5.89 15.18 2.53
N ASN A 296 6.02 16.33 1.87
CA ASN A 296 7.33 16.87 1.48
C ASN A 296 8.21 17.22 2.70
N GLN A 297 7.63 17.68 3.81
CA GLN A 297 8.38 17.92 5.04
C GLN A 297 8.97 16.61 5.60
N TYR A 298 8.16 15.55 5.71
CA TYR A 298 8.64 14.25 6.22
C TYR A 298 9.62 13.54 5.27
N LYS A 299 9.57 13.84 3.96
CA LYS A 299 10.57 13.40 2.98
C LYS A 299 11.94 14.07 3.16
N ASN A 300 11.95 15.30 3.66
CA ASN A 300 13.16 16.11 3.76
C ASN A 300 13.77 16.12 5.18
N THR A 301 13.00 15.67 6.19
CA THR A 301 13.48 15.57 7.56
C THR A 301 14.02 14.15 7.77
N SER A 302 15.34 14.03 7.82
CA SER A 302 16.03 12.84 8.28
C SER A 302 15.75 12.57 9.76
N HIS A 303 15.66 11.30 10.17
CA HIS A 303 15.57 10.93 11.58
C HIS A 303 16.83 11.40 12.34
N ASP A 304 16.73 12.53 13.07
CA ASP A 304 17.68 12.81 14.15
C ASP A 304 17.34 11.91 15.33
N VAL A 305 17.99 10.76 15.36
CA VAL A 305 18.15 9.99 16.60
C VAL A 305 19.27 10.67 17.37
N ASN A 306 18.88 11.57 18.28
CA ASN A 306 19.64 12.19 19.38
C ASN A 306 19.50 13.71 19.39
N GLU A 307 18.43 14.18 20.03
CA GLU A 307 18.55 15.38 20.86
C GLU A 307 18.04 14.99 22.24
N LYS A 308 18.96 14.44 23.06
CA LYS A 308 18.76 14.39 24.50
C LYS A 308 18.77 15.83 24.97
N ASP A 309 17.60 16.23 25.45
CA ASP A 309 17.37 17.18 26.53
C ASP A 309 18.67 17.53 27.31
N SER A 310 19.18 18.73 27.06
CA SER A 310 20.20 19.36 27.90
C SER A 310 19.83 20.82 28.12
N SER A 311 18.81 21.03 28.95
CA SER A 311 18.76 22.21 29.82
C SER A 311 18.20 21.80 31.19
N HIS A 312 18.99 21.02 31.92
CA HIS A 312 19.00 21.07 33.38
C HIS A 312 20.08 22.08 33.77
N ASP A 313 19.65 23.27 34.18
CA ASP A 313 20.40 24.05 35.16
C ASP A 313 19.55 24.13 36.43
N ASP A 314 20.03 23.37 37.42
CA ASP A 314 19.69 23.47 38.83
C ASP A 314 20.00 24.87 39.36
N VAL A 315 19.01 25.56 39.92
CA VAL A 315 19.23 26.46 41.07
C VAL A 315 18.07 26.35 42.05
N SER A 316 18.33 25.66 43.15
CA SER A 316 17.52 25.68 44.38
C SER A 316 17.82 26.91 45.25
N PRO A 317 16.98 27.25 46.25
CA PRO A 317 16.63 28.62 46.58
C PRO A 317 17.42 29.21 47.76
N SER A 318 17.65 30.52 47.74
CA SER A 318 18.02 31.29 48.94
C SER A 318 17.14 32.54 49.10
N LYS A 319 16.54 32.62 50.28
CA LYS A 319 15.72 33.71 50.83
C LYS A 319 16.49 35.05 50.85
N THR A 320 15.80 36.13 50.51
CA THR A 320 15.78 37.40 51.28
C THR A 320 14.61 38.25 50.78
N GLY A 321 13.78 38.73 51.71
CA GLY A 321 12.64 39.58 51.40
C GLY A 321 12.98 41.06 51.33
N SER A 322 12.09 41.82 50.70
CA SER A 322 11.69 43.16 51.14
C SER A 322 10.46 43.61 50.36
N GLN A 323 9.49 44.13 51.11
CA GLN A 323 8.22 44.71 50.69
C GLN A 323 8.42 45.95 49.78
N SER A 324 7.46 46.25 48.91
CA SER A 324 6.68 47.50 48.99
C SER A 324 5.63 47.63 47.87
N ASN A 325 4.57 48.34 48.23
CA ASN A 325 3.32 48.62 47.52
C ASN A 325 3.49 49.44 46.24
N ALA A 326 2.55 49.29 45.29
CA ALA A 326 1.75 50.42 44.80
C ALA A 326 0.56 49.93 43.95
N GLN A 327 -0.63 50.35 44.37
CA GLN A 327 -1.85 50.41 43.56
C GLN A 327 -1.71 51.54 42.52
N ALA A 328 -2.31 51.39 41.34
CA ALA A 328 -3.21 52.41 40.78
C ALA A 328 -3.88 51.94 39.48
N HIS A 329 -5.20 52.06 39.51
CA HIS A 329 -6.15 52.28 38.43
C HIS A 329 -5.59 52.90 37.13
N ASN A 330 -6.07 52.41 35.97
CA ASN A 330 -6.95 53.25 35.16
C ASN A 330 -7.80 52.45 34.17
N GLN A 331 -9.01 52.96 34.03
CA GLN A 331 -10.18 52.46 33.33
C GLN A 331 -10.45 53.44 32.17
N TRP A 332 -10.83 52.97 30.98
CA TRP A 332 -11.64 53.67 29.94
C TRP A 332 -11.85 52.67 28.79
N LYS A 333 -13.02 52.05 28.56
CA LYS A 333 -14.35 52.48 28.03
C LYS A 333 -14.40 52.92 26.55
N GLY A 334 -15.34 52.28 25.82
CA GLY A 334 -15.95 52.70 24.54
C GLY A 334 -15.50 51.82 23.36
N SER A 335 -16.22 50.81 22.84
CA SER A 335 -17.63 50.61 22.47
C SER A 335 -18.05 51.24 21.12
N LEU A 336 -18.44 50.34 20.21
CA LEU A 336 -19.52 50.38 19.19
C LEU A 336 -19.27 50.86 17.74
N HIS A 337 -19.54 49.88 16.86
CA HIS A 337 -20.45 49.89 15.68
C HIS A 337 -20.02 50.36 14.28
N GLY A 338 -20.44 49.52 13.30
CA GLY A 338 -20.94 49.92 11.98
C GLY A 338 -20.12 49.39 10.79
N THR A 339 -20.46 48.23 10.20
CA THR A 339 -21.33 47.98 9.02
C THR A 339 -20.76 48.29 7.63
N GLN A 340 -20.87 47.26 6.75
CA GLN A 340 -21.10 47.28 5.28
C GLN A 340 -19.96 47.83 4.39
N SER A 341 -19.74 47.45 3.13
CA SER A 341 -20.11 46.35 2.21
C SER A 341 -19.57 46.76 0.82
N GLN A 342 -19.09 45.81 -0.01
CA GLN A 342 -19.02 45.89 -1.51
C GLN A 342 -18.12 47.01 -2.11
N SER A 343 -17.51 46.97 -3.30
CA SER A 343 -17.33 46.02 -4.41
C SER A 343 -16.41 46.68 -5.47
N LYS A 344 -15.67 45.86 -6.23
CA LYS A 344 -15.37 45.96 -7.69
C LYS A 344 -14.46 47.05 -8.30
N GLU A 345 -13.62 46.54 -9.23
CA GLU A 345 -13.21 47.09 -10.55
C GLU A 345 -12.24 48.30 -10.52
N ASP A 346 -11.24 48.48 -11.38
CA ASP A 346 -10.70 47.75 -12.53
C ASP A 346 -9.42 48.48 -13.05
N LEU A 347 -8.66 47.80 -13.92
CA LEU A 347 -7.88 48.32 -15.08
C LEU A 347 -6.55 49.09 -14.91
N GLN A 348 -5.52 48.47 -15.54
CA GLN A 348 -4.52 49.02 -16.50
C GLN A 348 -3.52 50.09 -16.00
N SER A 349 -2.21 50.05 -16.30
CA SER A 349 -1.58 49.82 -17.59
C SER A 349 -0.03 49.73 -17.46
N ASN A 350 0.58 49.02 -18.41
CA ASN A 350 1.84 49.29 -19.13
C ASN A 350 3.00 50.02 -18.42
N THR A 351 4.21 49.44 -18.54
CA THR A 351 5.17 49.87 -19.59
C THR A 351 6.39 48.95 -19.69
N HIS A 352 7.02 49.03 -20.85
CA HIS A 352 7.91 48.10 -21.52
C HIS A 352 9.35 48.68 -21.54
N ASN A 353 10.31 47.87 -22.01
CA ASN A 353 11.67 48.22 -22.48
C ASN A 353 12.76 48.35 -21.39
N GLN A 354 14.01 47.94 -21.59
CA GLN A 354 14.75 47.57 -22.81
C GLN A 354 16.04 46.81 -22.45
N TRP A 355 16.49 46.01 -23.41
CA TRP A 355 17.79 45.33 -23.52
C TRP A 355 19.01 46.27 -23.59
N LYS A 356 20.19 45.80 -23.12
CA LYS A 356 21.45 45.74 -23.91
C LYS A 356 22.68 45.19 -23.17
N SER A 357 23.44 44.36 -23.91
CA SER A 357 24.90 44.09 -23.92
C SER A 357 25.59 43.58 -22.63
N GLY A 358 26.50 42.60 -22.60
CA GLY A 358 27.30 41.97 -23.66
C GLY A 358 28.81 42.21 -23.47
N LEU A 359 29.55 41.12 -23.16
CA LEU A 359 31.00 40.84 -23.36
C LEU A 359 32.11 41.48 -22.48
N HIS A 360 32.90 40.62 -21.82
CA HIS A 360 34.35 40.30 -22.05
C HIS A 360 34.93 39.58 -20.80
N ASP A 361 35.28 38.30 -20.92
CA ASP A 361 36.64 37.73 -21.10
C ASP A 361 37.54 37.74 -19.84
N ALA A 362 37.94 36.54 -19.39
CA ALA A 362 39.36 36.13 -19.29
C ALA A 362 39.50 34.81 -18.51
N GLN A 363 40.37 33.95 -19.03
CA GLN A 363 40.63 32.58 -18.61
C GLN A 363 42.15 32.39 -18.49
N SER A 364 42.63 31.80 -17.40
CA SER A 364 43.98 31.18 -17.18
C SER A 364 44.19 31.00 -15.67
N LYS A 365 44.98 30.10 -15.10
CA LYS A 365 45.54 28.76 -15.39
C LYS A 365 46.48 28.48 -14.19
N GLU A 366 46.55 27.24 -13.69
CA GLU A 366 47.69 26.60 -12.96
C GLU A 366 48.14 27.27 -11.62
N ASP A 367 48.31 26.59 -10.47
CA ASP A 367 49.12 25.41 -10.19
C ASP A 367 48.72 24.70 -8.87
N SER A 368 49.03 23.41 -8.83
CA SER A 368 49.00 22.48 -7.71
C SER A 368 50.24 22.60 -6.80
N HIS A 369 50.09 22.46 -5.47
CA HIS A 369 50.83 21.50 -4.62
C HIS A 369 50.49 21.65 -3.11
N ASP A 370 50.05 20.53 -2.54
CA ASP A 370 50.24 19.99 -1.18
C ASP A 370 49.88 20.79 0.10
N ALA A 371 48.80 20.34 0.77
CA ALA A 371 48.74 20.30 2.23
C ALA A 371 47.85 19.13 2.72
N TYR A 372 48.48 18.25 3.51
CA TYR A 372 47.93 17.12 4.25
C TYR A 372 46.52 17.38 4.83
N SER A 373 45.55 16.53 4.50
CA SER A 373 44.28 16.42 5.23
C SER A 373 44.22 15.10 6.00
N GLN A 374 44.15 15.23 7.32
CA GLN A 374 43.91 14.15 8.27
C GLN A 374 42.59 13.41 7.96
N PRO A 375 42.50 12.11 8.26
CA PRO A 375 41.30 11.32 7.97
C PRO A 375 40.15 11.76 8.89
N ASN A 376 39.09 12.30 8.29
CA ASN A 376 37.83 12.58 8.96
C ASN A 376 37.16 11.24 9.32
N THR A 377 37.43 10.73 10.52
CA THR A 377 36.67 9.63 11.14
C THR A 377 35.30 10.15 11.52
N GLY A 378 34.29 9.82 10.73
CA GLY A 378 32.91 10.20 10.98
C GLY A 378 32.01 9.73 9.86
N SER A 379 31.85 8.42 9.69
CA SER A 379 30.78 7.86 8.88
C SER A 379 29.45 8.23 9.54
N LYS A 380 28.90 9.41 9.20
CA LYS A 380 27.50 9.72 9.49
C LYS A 380 26.66 8.63 8.85
N ALA A 381 26.07 7.76 9.67
CA ALA A 381 25.04 6.84 9.22
C ALA A 381 24.02 7.67 8.43
N ARG A 382 23.80 7.34 7.15
CA ARG A 382 22.83 8.07 6.32
C ARG A 382 21.47 7.94 6.98
N SER A 383 20.97 9.03 7.53
CA SER A 383 19.62 9.11 8.06
C SER A 383 18.66 9.08 6.88
N HIS A 384 18.00 7.94 6.68
CA HIS A 384 16.94 7.83 5.70
C HIS A 384 15.74 8.68 6.15
N PRO A 385 15.05 9.36 5.21
CA PRO A 385 13.85 10.12 5.57
C PRO A 385 12.77 9.18 6.10
N PHE A 386 11.87 9.68 6.96
CA PHE A 386 10.79 8.85 7.49
C PHE A 386 9.75 8.48 6.42
N VAL A 387 9.58 9.32 5.40
CA VAL A 387 8.58 9.12 4.35
C VAL A 387 9.20 9.05 2.96
N SER A 388 8.74 8.12 2.14
CA SER A 388 8.90 8.14 0.69
C SER A 388 7.55 8.29 -0.01
N THR A 389 7.52 9.09 -1.07
CA THR A 389 6.33 9.19 -1.94
C THR A 389 6.65 8.78 -3.36
N TYR A 390 5.73 8.06 -3.98
CA TYR A 390 5.81 7.60 -5.36
C TYR A 390 4.64 8.11 -6.17
N GLU A 391 4.90 8.58 -7.39
CA GLU A 391 3.86 9.02 -8.30
C GLU A 391 2.99 7.83 -8.74
N TRP A 392 1.66 8.00 -8.73
CA TRP A 392 0.70 6.91 -8.94
C TRP A 392 -0.41 7.25 -9.93
N HIS A 393 -0.08 7.87 -11.06
CA HIS A 393 -1.03 8.17 -12.13
C HIS A 393 -1.18 7.01 -13.13
N LEU A 394 -2.02 6.03 -12.80
CA LEU A 394 -2.36 4.93 -13.71
C LEU A 394 -3.56 5.31 -14.59
N ASN A 395 -3.37 5.34 -15.92
CA ASN A 395 -4.45 5.65 -16.87
C ASN A 395 -5.39 4.45 -17.12
N MET A 396 -6.05 4.00 -16.05
CA MET A 396 -7.15 3.04 -16.05
C MET A 396 -8.25 3.59 -15.15
N ILE A 397 -9.51 3.52 -15.58
CA ILE A 397 -10.61 4.09 -14.80
C ILE A 397 -10.77 3.30 -13.49
N SER A 398 -10.46 3.91 -12.36
CA SER A 398 -10.57 3.29 -11.05
C SER A 398 -12.00 2.82 -10.76
N GLN A 399 -12.14 1.70 -10.04
CA GLN A 399 -13.40 1.06 -9.65
C GLN A 399 -14.29 0.55 -10.80
N LYS A 400 -13.96 0.89 -12.05
CA LYS A 400 -14.64 0.42 -13.27
C LYS A 400 -13.78 -0.53 -14.09
N GLU A 401 -12.55 -0.12 -14.39
CA GLU A 401 -11.59 -0.87 -15.19
C GLU A 401 -10.59 -1.65 -14.32
N ILE A 402 -10.16 -1.07 -13.19
CA ILE A 402 -9.23 -1.67 -12.22
C ILE A 402 -9.63 -1.31 -10.79
N ARG A 403 -9.31 -2.19 -9.82
CA ARG A 403 -9.68 -1.99 -8.42
C ARG A 403 -8.83 -0.90 -7.78
N THR A 404 -9.48 0.10 -7.16
CA THR A 404 -8.87 1.14 -6.29
C THR A 404 -7.52 1.62 -6.81
N GLU A 405 -7.55 2.35 -7.93
CA GLU A 405 -6.35 3.02 -8.48
C GLU A 405 -5.20 2.04 -8.79
N GLY A 406 -5.46 0.74 -8.93
CA GLY A 406 -4.40 -0.26 -9.09
C GLY A 406 -3.73 -0.70 -7.78
N LEU A 407 -4.45 -0.66 -6.66
CA LEU A 407 -4.00 -1.02 -5.31
C LEU A 407 -3.06 -2.23 -5.26
N PHE A 408 -3.40 -3.32 -5.96
CA PHE A 408 -2.60 -4.55 -5.89
C PHE A 408 -1.22 -4.42 -6.54
N SER A 409 -1.04 -3.53 -7.51
CA SER A 409 0.28 -3.16 -8.03
C SER A 409 1.07 -2.38 -6.98
N ALA A 410 0.43 -1.47 -6.22
CA ALA A 410 1.09 -0.70 -5.16
C ALA A 410 1.54 -1.58 -4.00
N LEU A 411 0.67 -2.48 -3.52
CA LEU A 411 1.02 -3.40 -2.42
C LEU A 411 2.21 -4.27 -2.78
N ASN A 412 2.19 -4.87 -3.98
CA ASN A 412 3.29 -5.72 -4.41
C ASN A 412 4.55 -4.91 -4.78
N ASP A 413 4.44 -3.67 -5.28
CA ASP A 413 5.60 -2.80 -5.44
C ASP A 413 6.25 -2.52 -4.09
N CYS A 414 5.46 -2.20 -3.07
CA CYS A 414 5.97 -1.90 -1.74
C CYS A 414 6.65 -3.12 -1.10
N LEU A 415 6.13 -4.33 -1.33
CA LEU A 415 6.80 -5.58 -0.93
C LEU A 415 8.22 -5.67 -1.52
N TYR A 416 8.34 -5.64 -2.84
CA TYR A 416 9.62 -5.89 -3.50
C TYR A 416 10.59 -4.72 -3.37
N ARG A 417 10.08 -3.48 -3.34
CA ARG A 417 10.88 -2.26 -3.16
C ARG A 417 11.60 -2.21 -1.82
N ASN A 418 11.01 -2.79 -0.78
CA ASN A 418 11.56 -2.78 0.57
C ASN A 418 12.15 -4.13 1.00
N MET A 419 12.02 -5.17 0.17
CA MET A 419 12.64 -6.47 0.42
C MET A 419 14.15 -6.31 0.58
N TYR A 420 14.71 -6.95 1.61
CA TYR A 420 16.10 -6.80 2.07
C TYR A 420 16.46 -5.45 2.69
N LEU A 421 15.69 -4.38 2.49
CA LEU A 421 15.97 -3.08 3.13
C LEU A 421 15.39 -2.98 4.54
N TYR A 422 14.29 -3.70 4.80
CA TYR A 422 13.59 -3.73 6.08
C TYR A 422 13.27 -5.18 6.47
N SER A 423 13.39 -5.50 7.76
CA SER A 423 13.08 -6.83 8.30
C SER A 423 11.59 -7.12 8.31
N TYR A 424 10.77 -6.07 8.44
CA TYR A 424 9.32 -6.16 8.51
C TYR A 424 8.64 -5.15 7.60
N ILE A 425 7.58 -5.59 6.91
CA ILE A 425 6.70 -4.72 6.13
C ILE A 425 5.27 -4.83 6.67
N MET A 426 4.68 -3.69 7.05
CA MET A 426 3.29 -3.59 7.49
C MET A 426 2.40 -3.05 6.38
N PHE A 427 1.25 -3.68 6.14
CA PHE A 427 0.25 -3.20 5.16
C PHE A 427 -1.02 -2.76 5.87
N ILE A 428 -1.29 -1.45 5.93
CA ILE A 428 -2.45 -0.84 6.61
C ILE A 428 -3.03 0.33 5.82
N ASP A 429 -4.25 0.73 6.14
CA ASP A 429 -4.91 1.93 5.61
C ASP A 429 -4.74 3.13 6.57
N LEU A 430 -4.99 4.36 6.11
CA LEU A 430 -4.85 5.58 6.93
C LEU A 430 -5.83 5.67 8.12
N ASP A 431 -6.89 4.86 8.10
CA ASP A 431 -7.89 4.75 9.16
C ASP A 431 -7.67 3.53 10.06
N GLU A 432 -6.51 2.89 9.96
CA GLU A 432 -6.20 1.62 10.61
C GLU A 432 -4.87 1.66 11.37
N PHE A 433 -4.84 1.08 12.57
CA PHE A 433 -3.65 0.97 13.41
C PHE A 433 -3.55 -0.44 14.00
N ILE A 434 -2.41 -1.10 13.85
CA ILE A 434 -2.14 -2.33 14.60
C ILE A 434 -1.63 -1.90 15.98
N VAL A 435 -2.38 -2.24 17.04
CA VAL A 435 -2.07 -1.79 18.40
C VAL A 435 -1.67 -2.99 19.26
N PRO A 436 -0.42 -3.04 19.78
CA PRO A 436 0.01 -4.07 20.71
C PRO A 436 -0.67 -3.88 22.07
N LYS A 437 -1.11 -4.99 22.67
CA LYS A 437 -1.76 -4.96 24.00
C LYS A 437 -0.77 -4.81 25.14
N ASN A 438 0.35 -5.52 25.09
CA ASN A 438 1.30 -5.59 26.22
C ASN A 438 2.66 -4.94 25.93
N ASN A 439 3.03 -4.80 24.65
CA ASN A 439 4.30 -4.20 24.22
C ASN A 439 4.12 -2.73 23.83
N THR A 440 5.21 -1.97 23.80
CA THR A 440 5.18 -0.56 23.41
C THR A 440 5.29 -0.40 21.90
N THR A 441 6.08 -1.25 21.23
CA THR A 441 6.23 -1.19 19.77
C THR A 441 5.79 -2.49 19.09
N LEU A 442 5.54 -2.42 17.77
CA LEU A 442 5.21 -3.57 16.94
C LEU A 442 6.43 -4.48 16.74
N VAL A 443 7.63 -3.91 16.68
CA VAL A 443 8.89 -4.68 16.63
C VAL A 443 9.04 -5.51 17.91
N GLU A 444 8.85 -4.89 19.08
CA GLU A 444 8.87 -5.61 20.37
C GLU A 444 7.83 -6.72 20.43
N LEU A 445 6.62 -6.47 19.93
CA LEU A 445 5.57 -7.49 19.84
C LEU A 445 6.01 -8.68 18.99
N ILE A 446 6.58 -8.42 17.81
CA ILE A 446 7.04 -9.49 16.92
C ILE A 446 8.23 -10.24 17.53
N SER A 447 9.18 -9.52 18.13
CA SER A 447 10.29 -10.09 18.90
C SER A 447 9.81 -10.91 20.11
N TRP A 448 8.69 -10.54 20.74
CA TRP A 448 8.07 -11.34 21.79
C TRP A 448 7.43 -12.61 21.22
N LEU A 449 6.67 -12.50 20.12
CA LEU A 449 6.06 -13.64 19.44
C LEU A 449 7.11 -14.64 18.95
N SER A 450 8.26 -14.15 18.45
CA SER A 450 9.36 -14.99 17.97
C SER A 450 10.02 -15.85 19.04
N LYS A 451 10.01 -15.37 20.30
CA LYS A 451 10.56 -16.10 21.45
C LYS A 451 9.59 -17.14 22.03
N HIS A 452 8.28 -16.95 21.84
CA HIS A 452 7.25 -17.76 22.50
C HIS A 452 6.55 -18.75 21.56
N LEU A 453 6.77 -18.65 20.26
CA LEU A 453 6.18 -19.51 19.23
C LEU A 453 7.29 -20.06 18.33
N SER A 454 7.05 -21.21 17.68
CA SER A 454 7.95 -21.65 16.61
C SER A 454 7.74 -20.74 15.40
N THR A 455 8.67 -19.80 15.17
CA THR A 455 8.49 -18.74 14.16
C THR A 455 9.35 -18.89 12.91
N HIS A 456 10.12 -19.96 12.79
CA HIS A 456 10.98 -20.20 11.62
C HIS A 456 10.18 -20.29 10.31
N SER A 457 8.93 -20.74 10.36
CA SER A 457 8.02 -20.82 9.21
C SER A 457 7.04 -19.64 9.11
N ILE A 458 7.18 -18.58 9.92
CA ILE A 458 6.25 -17.46 9.87
C ILE A 458 6.70 -16.47 8.80
N GLY A 459 5.89 -16.30 7.77
CA GLY A 459 6.03 -15.24 6.78
C GLY A 459 5.14 -14.03 7.05
N SER A 460 4.06 -14.19 7.82
CA SER A 460 3.07 -13.13 8.08
C SER A 460 2.46 -13.22 9.48
N TYR A 461 2.38 -12.10 10.18
CA TYR A 461 1.63 -11.88 11.41
C TYR A 461 0.32 -11.17 11.06
N SER A 462 -0.81 -11.88 11.16
CA SER A 462 -2.13 -11.35 10.81
C SER A 462 -2.91 -10.94 12.06
N PHE A 463 -3.48 -9.75 12.01
CA PHE A 463 -4.22 -9.14 13.12
C PHE A 463 -5.71 -9.06 12.78
N GLN A 464 -6.55 -9.51 13.70
CA GLN A 464 -8.00 -9.46 13.52
C GLN A 464 -8.54 -8.03 13.66
N ASN A 465 -9.51 -7.69 12.82
CA ASN A 465 -10.10 -6.36 12.78
C ASN A 465 -11.09 -6.10 13.92
N ALA A 466 -10.92 -4.95 14.57
CA ALA A 466 -11.85 -4.34 15.51
C ALA A 466 -12.35 -3.00 14.96
N PHE A 467 -13.66 -2.88 14.73
CA PHE A 467 -14.25 -1.60 14.32
C PHE A 467 -14.45 -0.67 15.50
N PHE A 468 -13.93 0.54 15.36
CA PHE A 468 -14.19 1.71 16.20
C PHE A 468 -15.05 2.67 15.38
N TYR A 469 -16.38 2.64 15.59
CA TYR A 469 -17.27 3.45 14.78
C TYR A 469 -17.25 4.92 15.21
N LEU A 470 -17.03 5.83 14.26
CA LEU A 470 -16.93 7.26 14.54
C LEU A 470 -18.24 7.86 15.08
N GLN A 471 -19.38 7.19 14.85
CA GLN A 471 -20.68 7.61 15.38
C GLN A 471 -20.91 7.26 16.84
N TRP A 472 -20.07 6.42 17.46
CA TRP A 472 -20.11 6.27 18.91
C TRP A 472 -19.59 7.54 19.60
N PRO A 473 -20.10 7.86 20.81
CA PRO A 473 -19.60 8.99 21.58
C PRO A 473 -18.09 8.89 21.81
N ASN A 474 -17.45 10.05 21.94
CA ASN A 474 -16.06 10.11 22.38
C ASN A 474 -15.92 9.52 23.80
N ASP A 475 -14.69 9.18 24.17
CA ASP A 475 -14.38 8.77 25.54
C ASP A 475 -14.65 9.93 26.51
N ASP A 476 -15.26 9.61 27.66
CA ASP A 476 -15.65 10.61 28.67
C ASP A 476 -14.42 11.26 29.34
N SER A 477 -13.24 10.63 29.26
CA SER A 477 -11.99 11.17 29.82
C SER A 477 -11.29 12.19 28.92
N ILE A 478 -11.89 12.56 27.79
CA ILE A 478 -11.29 13.47 26.81
C ILE A 478 -11.48 14.91 27.27
N ASP A 479 -10.38 15.65 27.37
CA ASP A 479 -10.44 17.08 27.59
C ASP A 479 -10.93 17.79 26.31
N LEU A 480 -12.19 18.23 26.33
CA LEU A 480 -12.79 18.99 25.25
C LEU A 480 -12.14 20.36 25.05
N GLY A 481 -11.43 20.88 26.05
CA GLY A 481 -10.62 22.10 25.94
C GLY A 481 -9.34 21.90 25.13
N ASN A 482 -8.81 20.68 25.09
CA ASN A 482 -7.68 20.32 24.24
C ASN A 482 -8.16 19.91 22.84
N ARG A 483 -7.99 20.82 21.88
CA ARG A 483 -8.43 20.63 20.48
C ARG A 483 -7.79 19.42 19.80
N PHE A 484 -6.52 19.12 20.09
CA PHE A 484 -5.83 18.00 19.47
C PHE A 484 -6.30 16.70 20.08
N GLU A 485 -6.35 16.62 21.42
CA GLU A 485 -6.84 15.43 22.12
C GLU A 485 -8.23 14.99 21.64
N SER A 486 -9.14 15.95 21.46
CA SER A 486 -10.51 15.70 21.00
C SER A 486 -10.62 15.36 19.50
N SER A 487 -9.63 15.74 18.68
CA SER A 487 -9.65 15.54 17.22
C SER A 487 -8.96 14.26 16.76
N LEU A 488 -8.00 13.73 17.53
CA LEU A 488 -7.30 12.48 17.19
C LEU A 488 -8.22 11.28 17.41
N VAL A 489 -8.46 10.48 16.37
CA VAL A 489 -9.47 9.40 16.44
C VAL A 489 -9.02 8.25 17.31
N SER A 490 -7.72 7.94 17.34
CA SER A 490 -7.16 6.90 18.18
C SER A 490 -7.24 7.22 19.68
N ILE A 491 -7.36 8.52 20.01
CA ILE A 491 -7.48 9.00 21.38
C ILE A 491 -8.96 9.20 21.74
N SER A 492 -9.71 9.91 20.91
CA SER A 492 -11.11 10.26 21.19
C SER A 492 -12.08 9.07 21.07
N LYS A 493 -11.82 8.07 20.22
CA LYS A 493 -12.73 6.93 19.98
C LYS A 493 -12.20 5.65 20.62
N THR A 494 -12.67 5.32 21.82
CA THR A 494 -12.23 4.11 22.55
C THR A 494 -13.26 2.98 22.53
N LYS A 495 -14.48 3.23 22.05
CA LYS A 495 -15.51 2.20 21.91
C LYS A 495 -15.28 1.42 20.62
N ARG A 496 -15.16 0.09 20.75
CA ARG A 496 -15.12 -0.83 19.61
C ARG A 496 -16.18 -1.90 19.67
N LYS A 497 -16.46 -2.50 18.52
CA LYS A 497 -17.32 -3.69 18.43
C LYS A 497 -16.77 -4.81 19.32
N LEU A 498 -17.66 -5.46 20.07
CA LEU A 498 -17.28 -6.52 21.01
C LEU A 498 -16.65 -7.72 20.30
N LYS A 499 -17.27 -8.17 19.21
CA LYS A 499 -16.81 -9.31 18.41
C LYS A 499 -15.89 -8.84 17.28
N LEU A 500 -14.66 -9.35 17.27
CA LEU A 500 -13.70 -9.14 16.19
C LEU A 500 -14.14 -9.83 14.90
N HIS A 501 -13.68 -9.31 13.76
CA HIS A 501 -13.87 -10.01 12.49
C HIS A 501 -13.04 -11.30 12.44
N PRO A 502 -13.54 -12.35 11.77
CA PRO A 502 -12.77 -13.56 11.54
C PRO A 502 -11.43 -13.27 10.86
N HIS A 503 -10.41 -14.07 11.19
CA HIS A 503 -9.10 -14.00 10.54
C HIS A 503 -9.22 -14.02 9.00
N LYS A 504 -8.39 -13.22 8.32
CA LYS A 504 -8.41 -12.93 6.87
C LYS A 504 -9.62 -12.12 6.38
N GLN A 505 -10.62 -11.86 7.21
CA GLN A 505 -11.70 -10.92 6.89
C GLN A 505 -11.37 -9.56 7.48
N ARG A 506 -11.06 -8.59 6.62
CA ARG A 506 -10.66 -7.23 7.03
C ARG A 506 -9.39 -7.16 7.89
N SER A 507 -8.70 -8.29 8.10
CA SER A 507 -7.39 -8.32 8.76
C SER A 507 -6.39 -7.44 8.02
N LYS A 508 -5.39 -7.00 8.77
CA LYS A 508 -4.14 -6.42 8.26
C LYS A 508 -2.98 -7.15 8.90
N TYR A 509 -1.80 -6.96 8.34
CA TYR A 509 -0.69 -7.85 8.64
C TYR A 509 0.67 -7.20 8.49
N ILE A 510 1.62 -7.79 9.21
CA ILE A 510 3.05 -7.50 9.12
C ILE A 510 3.72 -8.74 8.53
N ILE A 511 4.66 -8.60 7.61
CA ILE A 511 5.35 -9.74 6.97
C ILE A 511 6.86 -9.67 7.14
N ARG A 512 7.49 -10.84 7.01
CA ARG A 512 8.90 -10.96 6.65
C ARG A 512 8.97 -11.01 5.11
N PRO A 513 9.50 -9.98 4.44
CA PRO A 513 9.38 -9.86 2.98
C PRO A 513 10.03 -11.01 2.23
N GLU A 514 11.12 -11.58 2.76
CA GLU A 514 11.85 -12.71 2.16
C GLU A 514 10.97 -13.95 2.05
N HIS A 515 10.00 -14.12 2.95
CA HIS A 515 9.13 -15.29 3.02
C HIS A 515 7.84 -15.15 2.19
N VAL A 516 7.63 -14.02 1.51
CA VAL A 516 6.37 -13.68 0.82
C VAL A 516 6.60 -13.41 -0.66
N VAL A 517 5.73 -13.97 -1.51
CA VAL A 517 5.77 -13.79 -2.98
C VAL A 517 4.69 -12.83 -3.45
N GLU A 518 3.47 -12.93 -2.91
CA GLU A 518 2.33 -12.13 -3.35
C GLU A 518 1.48 -11.67 -2.17
N VAL A 519 1.32 -10.36 -2.03
CA VAL A 519 0.53 -9.72 -0.98
C VAL A 519 -0.85 -9.29 -1.51
N GLY A 520 -1.87 -9.43 -0.66
CA GLY A 520 -3.24 -8.98 -0.91
C GLY A 520 -3.66 -7.85 0.02
N ASN A 521 -4.91 -7.40 -0.09
CA ASN A 521 -5.41 -6.30 0.74
C ASN A 521 -5.58 -6.69 2.23
N HIS A 522 -5.97 -7.94 2.50
CA HIS A 522 -6.28 -8.41 3.86
C HIS A 522 -5.41 -9.58 4.37
N PHE A 523 -4.74 -10.28 3.45
CA PHE A 523 -3.86 -11.39 3.77
C PHE A 523 -2.83 -11.59 2.65
N VAL A 524 -1.82 -12.43 2.92
CA VAL A 524 -0.82 -12.86 1.94
C VAL A 524 -1.39 -14.00 1.09
N TRP A 525 -1.26 -13.86 -0.23
CA TRP A 525 -1.78 -14.84 -1.21
C TRP A 525 -0.79 -15.96 -1.54
N GLU A 526 0.50 -15.65 -1.59
CA GLU A 526 1.54 -16.64 -1.89
C GLU A 526 2.77 -16.44 -0.99
N PHE A 527 3.20 -17.52 -0.35
CA PHE A 527 4.41 -17.59 0.46
C PHE A 527 5.54 -18.34 -0.28
N ILE A 528 6.77 -18.12 0.15
CA ILE A 528 7.86 -19.06 -0.14
C ILE A 528 7.52 -20.41 0.51
N PRO A 529 7.74 -21.56 -0.17
CA PRO A 529 7.46 -22.88 0.41
C PRO A 529 8.03 -23.04 1.82
N GLY A 530 7.26 -23.68 2.70
CA GLY A 530 7.61 -23.84 4.11
C GLY A 530 7.18 -22.68 5.02
N HIS A 531 6.58 -21.61 4.49
CA HIS A 531 6.14 -20.46 5.27
C HIS A 531 4.62 -20.27 5.23
N GLY A 532 4.09 -19.58 6.25
CA GLY A 532 2.67 -19.29 6.37
C GLY A 532 2.34 -18.08 7.24
N SER A 533 1.06 -17.95 7.56
CA SER A 533 0.54 -16.85 8.39
C SER A 533 0.21 -17.32 9.80
N LEU A 534 0.67 -16.57 10.79
CA LEU A 534 0.23 -16.64 12.18
C LEU A 534 -0.97 -15.71 12.36
N ASN A 535 -2.11 -16.26 12.79
CA ASN A 535 -3.20 -15.46 13.34
C ASN A 535 -2.81 -15.01 14.75
N VAL A 536 -2.45 -13.74 14.91
CA VAL A 536 -1.97 -13.20 16.18
C VAL A 536 -3.11 -13.25 17.21
N PRO A 537 -2.87 -13.80 18.41
CA PRO A 537 -3.87 -13.84 19.46
C PRO A 537 -4.40 -12.45 19.81
N GLN A 538 -5.73 -12.31 19.92
CA GLN A 538 -6.41 -11.04 20.20
C GLN A 538 -6.03 -10.40 21.55
N ASN A 539 -5.47 -11.16 22.49
CA ASN A 539 -4.95 -10.67 23.77
C ASN A 539 -3.53 -10.11 23.65
N THR A 540 -2.85 -10.29 22.52
CA THR A 540 -1.50 -9.78 22.27
C THR A 540 -1.51 -8.54 21.38
N GLY A 541 -2.38 -8.49 20.37
CA GLY A 541 -2.56 -7.31 19.51
C GLY A 541 -3.77 -7.45 18.59
N ILE A 542 -4.37 -6.31 18.23
CA ILE A 542 -5.51 -6.25 17.32
C ILE A 542 -5.36 -5.08 16.34
N LEU A 543 -6.07 -5.15 15.23
CA LEU A 543 -6.19 -4.04 14.29
C LEU A 543 -7.35 -3.13 14.74
N HIS A 544 -7.04 -1.88 15.06
CA HIS A 544 -8.02 -0.84 15.28
C HIS A 544 -8.39 -0.22 13.93
N HIS A 545 -9.68 -0.27 13.56
CA HIS A 545 -10.19 0.32 12.33
C HIS A 545 -11.23 1.40 12.65
N TYR A 546 -10.86 2.66 12.48
CA TYR A 546 -11.65 3.84 12.80
C TYR A 546 -12.48 4.28 11.59
N ARG A 547 -13.78 3.99 11.58
CA ARG A 547 -14.61 4.25 10.38
C ARG A 547 -16.04 4.61 10.70
N ILE A 548 -16.72 5.23 9.74
CA ILE A 548 -18.18 5.29 9.74
C ILE A 548 -18.81 3.91 9.47
N CYS A 549 -20.10 3.74 9.81
CA CYS A 549 -20.87 2.52 9.50
C CYS A 549 -20.71 2.08 8.02
N GLU A 550 -20.43 0.79 7.80
CA GLU A 550 -20.04 0.22 6.51
C GLU A 550 -21.07 0.37 5.38
N PHE A 551 -22.37 0.40 5.73
CA PHE A 551 -23.48 0.45 4.77
C PHE A 551 -24.24 1.78 4.80
N GLY A 552 -23.63 2.82 5.41
CA GLY A 552 -24.34 4.05 5.75
C GLY A 552 -25.32 3.86 6.91
N GLY A 553 -25.94 4.98 7.32
CA GLY A 553 -26.85 5.00 8.47
C GLY A 553 -26.17 4.72 9.80
N ASN A 554 -26.97 4.27 10.78
CA ASN A 554 -26.57 4.12 12.19
C ASN A 554 -26.90 2.72 12.76
N ASP A 555 -27.06 1.70 11.92
CA ASP A 555 -27.37 0.35 12.43
C ASP A 555 -26.15 -0.31 13.09
N CYS A 556 -24.94 0.06 12.67
CA CYS A 556 -23.71 -0.51 13.22
C CYS A 556 -23.51 -0.14 14.70
N ILE A 557 -23.97 1.05 15.14
CA ILE A 557 -23.83 1.50 16.53
C ILE A 557 -24.80 0.82 17.50
N LYS A 558 -25.82 0.11 16.99
CA LYS A 558 -26.74 -0.72 17.80
C LYS A 558 -26.10 -2.02 18.27
N GLN A 559 -24.96 -2.41 17.69
CA GLN A 559 -24.27 -3.63 18.06
C GLN A 559 -23.60 -3.50 19.43
N LYS A 560 -23.39 -4.66 20.09
CA LYS A 560 -22.65 -4.71 21.36
C LYS A 560 -21.24 -4.16 21.17
N HIS A 561 -20.84 -3.25 22.06
CA HIS A 561 -19.53 -2.64 22.09
C HIS A 561 -18.84 -2.90 23.43
N VAL A 562 -17.54 -2.65 23.45
CA VAL A 562 -16.69 -2.66 24.65
C VAL A 562 -15.73 -1.48 24.55
N GLU A 563 -15.35 -0.95 25.70
CA GLU A 563 -14.32 0.08 25.79
C GLU A 563 -12.93 -0.55 25.66
N ASP A 564 -12.09 0.03 24.83
CA ASP A 564 -10.72 -0.38 24.58
C ASP A 564 -9.81 0.87 24.53
N ARG A 565 -9.25 1.22 25.68
CA ARG A 565 -8.33 2.36 25.86
C ARG A 565 -6.86 1.99 25.56
N THR A 566 -6.58 0.87 24.89
CA THR A 566 -5.18 0.42 24.67
C THR A 566 -4.33 1.48 23.95
N ALA A 567 -4.92 2.24 23.01
CA ALA A 567 -4.23 3.32 22.29
C ALA A 567 -3.88 4.53 23.18
N HIS A 568 -4.54 4.71 24.34
CA HIS A 568 -4.24 5.82 25.26
C HIS A 568 -2.84 5.73 25.88
N ARG A 569 -2.17 4.58 25.80
CA ARG A 569 -0.74 4.45 26.13
C ARG A 569 0.10 5.52 25.43
N TYR A 570 -0.26 5.88 24.20
CA TYR A 570 0.47 6.83 23.38
C TYR A 570 -0.09 8.25 23.48
N LYS A 571 -1.18 8.47 24.24
CA LYS A 571 -1.95 9.74 24.26
C LYS A 571 -1.07 10.97 24.45
N THR A 572 -0.34 11.03 25.56
CA THR A 572 0.44 12.21 25.94
C THR A 572 1.48 12.56 24.88
N GLN A 573 2.26 11.56 24.43
CA GLN A 573 3.30 11.78 23.43
C GLN A 573 2.73 12.07 22.05
N LEU A 574 1.67 11.38 21.64
CA LEU A 574 1.04 11.56 20.34
C LEU A 574 0.43 12.96 20.20
N VAL A 575 -0.31 13.42 21.21
CA VAL A 575 -0.92 14.76 21.20
C VAL A 575 0.17 15.83 21.12
N ALA A 576 1.22 15.73 21.95
CA ALA A 576 2.34 16.67 21.94
C ALA A 576 3.08 16.68 20.58
N ASN A 577 3.34 15.51 19.99
CA ASN A 577 4.00 15.42 18.69
C ASN A 577 3.16 16.04 17.57
N VAL A 578 1.87 15.68 17.51
CA VAL A 578 0.97 16.19 16.46
C VAL A 578 0.82 17.70 16.58
N GLU A 579 0.62 18.22 17.79
CA GLU A 579 0.55 19.66 18.05
C GLU A 579 1.82 20.38 17.60
N ALA A 580 3.00 19.89 18.00
CA ALA A 580 4.28 20.48 17.61
C ALA A 580 4.51 20.49 16.10
N VAL A 581 4.18 19.39 15.41
CA VAL A 581 4.30 19.32 13.95
C VAL A 581 3.29 20.25 13.28
N TYR A 582 2.05 20.27 13.76
CA TYR A 582 0.98 21.09 13.22
C TYR A 582 1.35 22.57 13.30
N ASP A 583 1.72 23.06 14.48
CA ASP A 583 2.02 24.48 14.70
C ASP A 583 3.24 24.93 13.88
N ARG A 584 4.26 24.06 13.75
CA ARG A 584 5.43 24.31 12.90
C ARG A 584 5.06 24.44 11.42
N LEU A 585 4.07 23.68 10.94
CA LEU A 585 3.70 23.64 9.52
C LEU A 585 2.51 24.51 9.17
N LYS A 586 1.75 25.00 10.15
CA LYS A 586 0.48 25.72 9.98
C LYS A 586 0.57 26.85 8.96
N GLN A 587 1.54 27.75 9.13
CA GLN A 587 1.71 28.90 8.23
C GLN A 587 2.27 28.46 6.86
N ARG A 588 3.25 27.56 6.85
CA ARG A 588 3.97 27.15 5.64
C ARG A 588 3.11 26.32 4.69
N CYS A 589 2.29 25.45 5.23
CA CYS A 589 1.43 24.54 4.47
C CYS A 589 -0.02 25.03 4.38
N GLU A 590 -0.29 26.27 4.81
CA GLU A 590 -1.63 26.87 4.81
C GLU A 590 -2.67 25.95 5.45
N LEU A 591 -2.32 25.37 6.60
CA LEU A 591 -3.22 24.46 7.30
C LEU A 591 -4.38 25.27 7.86
N ASP A 592 -5.60 24.87 7.51
CA ASP A 592 -6.82 25.51 8.00
C ASP A 592 -6.76 25.69 9.51
N VAL A 593 -7.02 26.91 9.97
CA VAL A 593 -7.24 27.12 11.39
C VAL A 593 -8.58 26.49 11.71
N PHE A 594 -8.57 25.49 12.60
CA PHE A 594 -9.76 24.83 13.15
C PHE A 594 -10.98 25.74 13.27
#